data_AF-A0A8X7MTZ6-F1
#
_entry.id   AF-A0A8X7MTZ6-F1
#
_cell.length_a   1.000
_cell.length_b   1.000
_cell.length_c   1.000
_cell.angle_alpha   90.00
_cell.angle_beta   90.00
_cell.angle_gamma   90.00
#
_symmetry.space_group_name_H-M   'P 1'
#
loop_
_entity.id
_entity.type
_entity.pdbx_description
1 polymer ?
#
loop_
_entity_poly.entity_id
_entity_poly.type
_entity_poly.pdbx_seq_one_letter_code
_entity_poly.pdbx_strand_id
1 'polypeptide(L)'
;MLSLLKSTRSGLAVVLLTLATLSFVIATPLNPLDDAPSFLARAQGGKINRRAPQAPNSACDFDSDCISGQCARLEVCSDPNGKEVLCAGTSSGMHCTRLALGSECSNNGDCSEGFCRQGKCAASKYGDACVSETQCTGASVCNPTGKCHTPGPNTLYPQATCGSNSQCKSKRCVSGLEVTDQYDVALPYLGDFPEYTRCDYFKLGEGKCRTFVDCSVGNCKNNKCALGADGDRCLYNDHCTNVCGLNGICYSPPSNGSLGVGQPCNTGEQCFSNLCQINDVIRPLPDSPQTSHQVNDMVCYQSEAGGKCGADSDCNASACRNGVCAVLQVGQSCSSYDQCYTETCAVDPSGSSKGTVCILSPALSACENVDQCYSNQCNAQECPDNGSECGINLGCEPQPVLGSCRSSADCDTNTSSCDADKKCRKNQGNTCNTGSQCLSRNCVSRKCAAAATTTKATTTTKATTTTKATTITSSKTTSKATTSTKSA
;
A
#
# COMPACT_ATOMS: atom_id res chain seq x y z
N MET A 1 6.84 13.65 -63.39
CA MET A 1 8.21 13.11 -63.26
C MET A 1 8.21 12.19 -62.04
N LEU A 2 7.71 10.96 -62.11
CA LEU A 2 8.32 9.71 -62.60
C LEU A 2 9.75 9.43 -62.07
N SER A 3 9.82 8.58 -61.04
CA SER A 3 10.85 7.55 -60.73
C SER A 3 10.39 6.85 -59.44
N LEU A 4 9.80 5.64 -59.38
CA LEU A 4 10.13 4.28 -59.87
C LEU A 4 11.40 3.66 -59.23
N LEU A 5 11.20 2.84 -58.18
CA LEU A 5 12.02 1.70 -57.72
C LEU A 5 11.09 0.81 -56.83
N LYS A 6 10.40 -0.22 -57.35
CA LYS A 6 10.75 -1.68 -57.40
C LYS A 6 11.29 -2.24 -56.07
N SER A 7 10.49 -3.03 -55.33
CA SER A 7 10.38 -4.52 -55.35
C SER A 7 11.33 -5.16 -54.32
N THR A 8 10.89 -6.00 -53.38
CA THR A 8 10.53 -7.42 -53.62
C THR A 8 9.48 -7.97 -52.66
N ARG A 9 8.61 -8.81 -53.23
CA ARG A 9 7.67 -9.72 -52.56
C ARG A 9 8.42 -10.86 -51.89
N SER A 10 7.96 -11.31 -50.73
CA SER A 10 8.05 -12.71 -50.31
C SER A 10 6.68 -13.13 -49.78
N GLY A 11 6.09 -14.10 -50.47
CA GLY A 11 4.85 -14.75 -50.07
C GLY A 11 5.11 -16.11 -49.44
N LEU A 12 4.02 -16.60 -48.81
CA LEU A 12 3.68 -17.98 -48.50
C LEU A 12 4.54 -18.76 -47.49
N ALA A 13 3.91 -19.09 -46.36
CA ALA A 13 3.77 -20.48 -45.94
C ALA A 13 2.51 -20.64 -45.09
N VAL A 14 1.53 -21.31 -45.69
CA VAL A 14 0.33 -21.87 -45.06
C VAL A 14 0.76 -23.14 -44.33
N VAL A 15 0.44 -23.27 -43.03
CA VAL A 15 0.40 -24.58 -42.35
C VAL A 15 -0.99 -24.72 -41.75
N LEU A 16 -1.85 -25.36 -42.54
CA LEU A 16 -3.09 -26.00 -42.09
C LEU A 16 -2.69 -27.25 -41.30
N LEU A 17 -2.89 -27.24 -39.98
CA LEU A 17 -2.91 -28.46 -39.19
C LEU A 17 -4.37 -28.83 -38.89
N THR A 18 -4.98 -29.51 -39.84
CA THR A 18 -6.22 -30.27 -39.65
C THR A 18 -5.87 -31.59 -38.96
N LEU A 19 -6.14 -31.71 -37.66
CA LEU A 19 -6.29 -33.03 -37.04
C LEU A 19 -7.78 -33.36 -36.94
N ALA A 20 -8.24 -34.14 -37.92
CA ALA A 20 -9.45 -34.93 -37.82
C ALA A 20 -9.11 -36.22 -37.08
N THR A 21 -9.63 -36.43 -35.88
CA THR A 21 -9.69 -37.76 -35.25
C THR A 21 -11.12 -38.26 -35.33
N LEU A 22 -11.31 -39.18 -36.26
CA LEU A 22 -12.50 -40.00 -36.43
C LEU A 22 -12.75 -40.89 -35.21
N SER A 23 -14.03 -41.05 -34.95
CA SER A 23 -14.67 -41.90 -33.97
C SER A 23 -14.25 -43.37 -34.06
N PHE A 24 -13.97 -43.97 -32.90
CA PHE A 24 -14.18 -45.41 -32.69
C PHE A 24 -15.23 -45.58 -31.59
N VAL A 25 -16.45 -45.87 -32.02
CA VAL A 25 -17.46 -46.53 -31.20
C VAL A 25 -17.12 -48.02 -31.22
N ILE A 26 -16.62 -48.55 -30.11
CA ILE A 26 -16.57 -49.99 -29.88
C ILE A 26 -17.69 -50.31 -28.90
N ALA A 27 -18.79 -50.83 -29.45
CA ALA A 27 -19.80 -51.55 -28.71
C ALA A 27 -19.35 -53.02 -28.59
N THR A 28 -19.23 -53.53 -27.37
CA THR A 28 -19.09 -54.96 -27.02
C THR A 28 -19.67 -55.17 -25.62
N PRO A 29 -20.14 -56.38 -25.24
CA PRO A 29 -21.56 -56.64 -25.04
C PRO A 29 -21.96 -56.77 -23.57
N LEU A 30 -23.28 -56.79 -23.36
CA LEU A 30 -23.96 -57.25 -22.17
C LEU A 30 -23.38 -58.57 -21.64
N ASN A 31 -22.99 -58.60 -20.35
CA ASN A 31 -23.32 -59.67 -19.40
C ASN A 31 -22.93 -59.28 -17.94
N PRO A 32 -23.49 -59.98 -16.92
CA PRO A 32 -24.13 -59.34 -15.78
C PRO A 32 -23.42 -59.54 -14.43
N LEU A 33 -23.95 -58.85 -13.42
CA LEU A 33 -23.99 -59.20 -12.00
C LEU A 33 -22.69 -59.24 -11.19
N ASP A 34 -22.80 -58.60 -10.02
CA ASP A 34 -22.05 -58.83 -8.77
C ASP A 34 -20.53 -58.66 -8.79
N ASP A 35 -20.08 -57.53 -8.23
CA ASP A 35 -19.13 -57.56 -7.12
C ASP A 35 -19.17 -56.22 -6.36
N ALA A 36 -20.04 -56.18 -5.36
CA ALA A 36 -19.93 -55.21 -4.27
C ALA A 36 -18.58 -55.44 -3.55
N PRO A 37 -17.77 -54.41 -3.27
CA PRO A 37 -16.66 -54.58 -2.36
C PRO A 37 -17.25 -54.85 -0.97
N SER A 38 -17.14 -56.12 -0.57
CA SER A 38 -17.45 -56.63 0.75
C SER A 38 -16.97 -55.67 1.85
N PHE A 39 -17.93 -55.22 2.67
CA PHE A 39 -17.76 -54.38 3.86
C PHE A 39 -16.94 -55.05 5.00
N LEU A 40 -16.14 -56.07 4.70
CA LEU A 40 -15.55 -56.97 5.71
C LEU A 40 -14.03 -57.21 5.57
N ALA A 41 -13.30 -56.38 4.81
CA ALA A 41 -11.84 -56.46 4.69
C ALA A 41 -11.09 -55.26 5.32
N ARG A 42 -11.63 -54.65 6.39
CA ARG A 42 -10.88 -53.66 7.21
C ARG A 42 -11.01 -53.90 8.72
N ALA A 43 -11.23 -55.14 9.12
CA ALA A 43 -11.18 -55.57 10.51
C ALA A 43 -9.75 -55.98 10.92
N GLN A 44 -8.81 -55.04 10.82
CA GLN A 44 -7.58 -55.08 11.61
C GLN A 44 -7.35 -53.72 12.27
N GLY A 45 -7.84 -53.61 13.50
CA GLY A 45 -6.95 -53.20 14.59
C GLY A 45 -6.52 -51.75 14.69
N GLY A 46 -7.36 -50.79 14.30
CA GLY A 46 -7.24 -49.41 14.74
C GLY A 46 -8.63 -48.83 14.96
N LYS A 47 -9.09 -48.71 16.21
CA LYS A 47 -10.29 -47.92 16.55
C LYS A 47 -10.00 -46.46 16.24
N ILE A 48 -10.08 -46.08 14.96
CA ILE A 48 -10.29 -44.69 14.60
C ILE A 48 -11.72 -44.42 15.03
N ASN A 49 -11.90 -43.69 16.13
CA ASN A 49 -13.19 -43.09 16.50
C ASN A 49 -13.61 -42.20 15.33
N ARG A 50 -14.31 -42.78 14.34
CA ARG A 50 -14.85 -41.99 13.24
C ARG A 50 -15.90 -41.08 13.84
N ARG A 51 -15.66 -39.78 13.72
CA ARG A 51 -16.63 -38.75 14.10
C ARG A 51 -17.92 -39.03 13.33
N ALA A 52 -19.08 -38.76 13.94
CA ALA A 52 -20.34 -38.79 13.19
C ALA A 52 -20.23 -37.86 11.96
N PRO A 53 -20.89 -38.15 10.83
CA PRO A 53 -20.90 -37.24 9.68
C PRO A 53 -21.28 -35.83 10.13
N GLN A 54 -20.43 -34.87 9.81
CA GLN A 54 -20.54 -33.47 10.18
C GLN A 54 -21.46 -32.74 9.22
N ALA A 55 -22.15 -31.73 9.75
CA ALA A 55 -22.98 -30.82 8.96
C ALA A 55 -22.12 -30.02 7.97
N PRO A 56 -22.74 -29.48 6.90
CA PRO A 56 -22.08 -28.52 6.01
C PRO A 56 -21.37 -27.39 6.78
N ASN A 57 -20.32 -26.82 6.19
CA ASN A 57 -19.46 -25.77 6.75
C ASN A 57 -18.60 -26.22 7.96
N SER A 58 -18.82 -27.42 8.50
CA SER A 58 -18.02 -27.95 9.61
C SER A 58 -16.63 -28.36 9.14
N ALA A 59 -15.64 -28.18 10.01
CA ALA A 59 -14.29 -28.72 9.87
C ALA A 59 -14.28 -30.21 9.52
N CYS A 60 -13.48 -30.61 8.54
CA CYS A 60 -13.31 -31.99 8.13
C CYS A 60 -11.87 -32.29 7.70
N ASP A 61 -11.49 -33.56 7.74
CA ASP A 61 -10.20 -34.04 7.21
C ASP A 61 -10.41 -34.95 5.98
N PHE A 62 -11.57 -35.61 5.90
CA PHE A 62 -11.90 -36.54 4.83
C PHE A 62 -13.34 -36.37 4.33
N ASP A 63 -13.61 -36.74 3.08
CA ASP A 63 -14.95 -36.75 2.48
C ASP A 63 -15.98 -37.54 3.31
N SER A 64 -15.53 -38.64 3.94
CA SER A 64 -16.38 -39.47 4.80
C SER A 64 -16.80 -38.79 6.11
N ASP A 65 -16.14 -37.70 6.49
CA ASP A 65 -16.50 -36.91 7.67
C ASP A 65 -17.71 -36.03 7.40
N CYS A 66 -18.16 -35.90 6.15
CA CYS A 66 -19.15 -34.91 5.74
C CYS A 66 -20.47 -35.56 5.32
N ILE A 67 -21.60 -34.99 5.74
CA ILE A 67 -22.94 -35.38 5.26
C ILE A 67 -23.07 -35.13 3.75
N SER A 68 -22.42 -34.10 3.22
CA SER A 68 -22.34 -33.84 1.78
C SER A 68 -21.54 -34.89 1.00
N GLY A 69 -20.77 -35.72 1.71
CA GLY A 69 -19.83 -36.67 1.11
C GLY A 69 -18.60 -36.01 0.49
N GLN A 70 -18.34 -34.72 0.76
CA GLN A 70 -17.20 -34.00 0.22
C GLN A 70 -16.62 -33.00 1.23
N CYS A 71 -15.32 -33.12 1.45
CA CYS A 71 -14.48 -32.25 2.27
C CYS A 71 -13.58 -31.43 1.33
N ALA A 72 -13.71 -30.10 1.35
CA ALA A 72 -12.99 -29.22 0.43
C ALA A 72 -12.37 -28.02 1.16
N ARG A 73 -11.35 -27.41 0.56
CA ARG A 73 -10.79 -26.17 1.07
C ARG A 73 -11.78 -25.04 0.79
N LEU A 74 -12.39 -24.51 1.85
CA LEU A 74 -13.37 -23.42 1.76
C LEU A 74 -12.86 -22.25 2.59
N GLU A 75 -12.79 -21.07 1.98
CA GLU A 75 -12.50 -19.81 2.69
C GLU A 75 -13.79 -19.21 3.27
N VAL A 76 -14.90 -19.38 2.54
CA VAL A 76 -16.22 -18.86 2.88
C VAL A 76 -17.18 -20.00 3.20
N CYS A 77 -17.80 -19.90 4.36
CA CYS A 77 -18.82 -20.78 4.90
C CYS A 77 -20.16 -20.03 4.97
N SER A 78 -21.25 -20.71 5.34
CA SER A 78 -22.53 -20.06 5.59
C SER A 78 -23.00 -20.26 7.04
N ASP A 79 -23.52 -19.18 7.64
CA ASP A 79 -24.23 -19.25 8.92
C ASP A 79 -25.59 -19.95 8.76
N PRO A 80 -26.32 -20.28 9.85
CA PRO A 80 -27.61 -20.96 9.75
C PRO A 80 -28.69 -20.22 8.94
N ASN A 81 -28.57 -18.90 8.78
CA ASN A 81 -29.48 -18.09 7.97
C ASN A 81 -29.11 -18.12 6.49
N GLY A 82 -27.97 -18.72 6.14
CA GLY A 82 -27.38 -18.72 4.80
C GLY A 82 -26.57 -17.47 4.49
N LYS A 83 -26.23 -16.65 5.49
CA LYS A 83 -25.32 -15.52 5.31
C LYS A 83 -23.90 -16.06 5.20
N GLU A 84 -23.17 -15.60 4.21
CA GLU A 84 -21.77 -15.98 4.04
C GLU A 84 -20.88 -15.34 5.11
N VAL A 85 -19.97 -16.15 5.64
CA VAL A 85 -19.05 -15.81 6.74
C VAL A 85 -17.72 -16.52 6.50
N LEU A 86 -16.62 -15.99 7.04
CA LEU A 86 -15.35 -16.71 7.05
C LEU A 86 -15.48 -18.05 7.78
N CYS A 87 -14.96 -19.11 7.18
CA CYS A 87 -14.94 -20.42 7.82
C CYS A 87 -14.12 -20.37 9.12
N ALA A 88 -14.66 -20.90 10.21
CA ALA A 88 -13.98 -20.91 11.50
C ALA A 88 -12.71 -21.79 11.42
N GLY A 89 -11.56 -21.19 11.72
CA GLY A 89 -10.23 -21.71 11.42
C GLY A 89 -9.98 -23.16 11.84
N THR A 90 -9.75 -24.00 10.85
CA THR A 90 -9.04 -25.28 11.00
C THR A 90 -7.60 -25.09 10.54
N SER A 91 -6.67 -25.86 11.09
CA SER A 91 -5.27 -25.86 10.64
C SER A 91 -5.12 -26.35 9.18
N SER A 92 -6.10 -27.08 8.66
CA SER A 92 -6.14 -27.58 7.27
C SER A 92 -6.87 -26.64 6.30
N GLY A 93 -7.73 -25.73 6.80
CA GLY A 93 -8.65 -24.93 5.98
C GLY A 93 -9.73 -25.76 5.27
N MET A 94 -9.94 -27.01 5.68
CA MET A 94 -10.85 -27.96 5.04
C MET A 94 -12.19 -28.00 5.77
N HIS A 95 -13.28 -27.88 5.01
CA HIS A 95 -14.65 -27.82 5.50
C HIS A 95 -15.59 -28.66 4.63
N CYS A 96 -16.65 -29.19 5.24
CA CYS A 96 -17.68 -29.94 4.54
C CYS A 96 -18.44 -29.04 3.57
N THR A 97 -18.53 -29.45 2.31
CA THR A 97 -19.24 -28.66 1.29
C THR A 97 -20.74 -28.56 1.58
N ARG A 98 -21.36 -27.51 1.05
CA ARG A 98 -22.81 -27.31 1.12
C ARG A 98 -23.56 -28.29 0.20
N LEU A 99 -24.83 -28.53 0.51
CA LEU A 99 -25.66 -29.58 -0.08
C LEU A 99 -26.36 -29.11 -1.37
N ALA A 100 -26.49 -30.00 -2.35
CA ALA A 100 -27.19 -29.70 -3.60
C ALA A 100 -28.72 -29.56 -3.39
N LEU A 101 -29.40 -29.00 -4.38
CA LEU A 101 -30.87 -28.98 -4.40
C LEU A 101 -31.44 -30.40 -4.29
N GLY A 102 -32.49 -30.56 -3.48
CA GLY A 102 -33.17 -31.83 -3.19
C GLY A 102 -32.61 -32.60 -1.99
N SER A 103 -31.38 -32.29 -1.54
CA SER A 103 -30.76 -32.90 -0.37
C SER A 103 -31.46 -32.49 0.94
N GLU A 104 -31.39 -33.36 1.95
CA GLU A 104 -31.93 -33.05 3.29
C GLU A 104 -31.09 -31.99 3.98
N CYS A 105 -31.73 -30.99 4.58
CA CYS A 105 -31.08 -29.87 5.27
C CYS A 105 -31.79 -29.56 6.58
N SER A 106 -31.07 -28.90 7.49
CA SER A 106 -31.61 -28.39 8.76
C SER A 106 -31.82 -26.88 8.73
N ASN A 107 -30.99 -26.15 7.98
CA ASN A 107 -31.02 -24.69 7.92
C ASN A 107 -30.56 -24.19 6.53
N ASN A 108 -30.69 -22.88 6.27
CA ASN A 108 -30.39 -22.32 4.94
C ASN A 108 -28.89 -22.36 4.60
N GLY A 109 -28.00 -22.29 5.60
CA GLY A 109 -26.55 -22.38 5.40
C GLY A 109 -26.07 -23.76 4.98
N ASP A 110 -26.90 -24.79 5.13
CA ASP A 110 -26.59 -26.14 4.68
C ASP A 110 -26.64 -26.26 3.15
N CYS A 111 -27.41 -25.40 2.47
CA CYS A 111 -27.66 -25.51 1.03
C CYS A 111 -26.61 -24.75 0.22
N SER A 112 -26.10 -25.39 -0.83
CA SER A 112 -25.13 -24.80 -1.77
C SER A 112 -25.77 -23.70 -2.62
N GLU A 113 -27.06 -23.85 -2.89
CA GLU A 113 -27.91 -22.82 -3.45
C GLU A 113 -29.35 -22.94 -2.92
N GLY A 114 -30.09 -21.83 -2.90
CA GLY A 114 -31.49 -21.80 -2.50
C GLY A 114 -31.73 -21.77 -0.99
N PHE A 115 -32.82 -22.41 -0.54
CA PHE A 115 -33.30 -22.35 0.84
C PHE A 115 -33.62 -23.74 1.38
N CYS A 116 -33.48 -23.91 2.69
CA CYS A 116 -33.94 -25.12 3.36
C CYS A 116 -35.44 -25.04 3.62
N ARG A 117 -36.23 -25.77 2.83
CA ARG A 117 -37.70 -25.79 2.90
C ARG A 117 -38.18 -27.19 3.19
N GLN A 118 -38.95 -27.34 4.27
CA GLN A 118 -39.50 -28.63 4.67
C GLN A 118 -38.40 -29.70 4.82
N GLY A 119 -37.24 -29.30 5.36
CA GLY A 119 -36.09 -30.19 5.54
C GLY A 119 -35.34 -30.56 4.26
N LYS A 120 -35.57 -29.87 3.14
CA LYS A 120 -34.84 -30.09 1.88
C LYS A 120 -34.36 -28.80 1.23
N CYS A 121 -33.18 -28.83 0.63
CA CYS A 121 -32.67 -27.72 -0.16
C CYS A 121 -33.55 -27.54 -1.40
N ALA A 122 -34.16 -26.37 -1.54
CA ALA A 122 -35.13 -26.06 -2.57
C ALA A 122 -34.76 -24.78 -3.29
N ALA A 123 -35.06 -24.74 -4.59
CA ALA A 123 -34.81 -23.56 -5.40
C ALA A 123 -35.54 -22.33 -4.86
N SER A 124 -34.90 -21.18 -5.03
CA SER A 124 -35.47 -19.88 -4.72
C SER A 124 -36.65 -19.56 -5.64
N LYS A 125 -37.51 -18.67 -5.16
CA LYS A 125 -38.63 -18.08 -5.89
C LYS A 125 -38.49 -16.57 -5.89
N TYR A 126 -39.10 -15.94 -6.88
CA TYR A 126 -39.18 -14.48 -6.94
C TYR A 126 -39.81 -13.92 -5.66
N GLY A 127 -39.14 -12.95 -5.05
CA GLY A 127 -39.57 -12.27 -3.83
C GLY A 127 -39.18 -12.97 -2.52
N ASP A 128 -38.53 -14.14 -2.58
CA ASP A 128 -37.98 -14.80 -1.39
C ASP A 128 -36.98 -13.88 -0.69
N ALA A 129 -37.05 -13.81 0.64
CA ALA A 129 -36.08 -13.05 1.42
C ALA A 129 -34.70 -13.74 1.37
N CYS A 130 -33.66 -12.99 1.06
CA CYS A 130 -32.29 -13.48 0.96
C CYS A 130 -31.34 -12.57 1.76
N VAL A 131 -30.27 -13.18 2.25
CA VAL A 131 -29.15 -12.54 2.95
C VAL A 131 -27.81 -12.78 2.25
N SER A 132 -27.80 -13.60 1.20
CA SER A 132 -26.65 -13.90 0.32
C SER A 132 -27.16 -14.21 -1.09
N GLU A 133 -26.32 -13.98 -2.09
CA GLU A 133 -26.60 -14.32 -3.49
C GLU A 133 -26.79 -15.82 -3.70
N THR A 134 -26.09 -16.67 -2.94
CA THR A 134 -26.19 -18.13 -3.09
C THR A 134 -27.59 -18.65 -2.77
N GLN A 135 -28.38 -17.90 -2.03
CA GLN A 135 -29.78 -18.25 -1.75
C GLN A 135 -30.70 -18.02 -2.94
N CYS A 136 -30.25 -17.28 -3.96
CA CYS A 136 -30.99 -17.05 -5.18
C CYS A 136 -30.45 -17.98 -6.28
N THR A 137 -31.31 -18.88 -6.74
CA THR A 137 -30.93 -19.97 -7.67
C THR A 137 -31.04 -19.54 -9.14
N GLY A 138 -30.19 -20.13 -9.98
CA GLY A 138 -30.19 -19.92 -11.42
C GLY A 138 -29.83 -18.48 -11.79
N ALA A 139 -30.66 -17.81 -12.59
CA ALA A 139 -30.43 -16.43 -13.01
C ALA A 139 -30.89 -15.38 -11.96
N SER A 140 -31.36 -15.80 -10.79
CA SER A 140 -31.85 -14.86 -9.77
C SER A 140 -30.71 -14.31 -8.92
N VAL A 141 -30.84 -13.06 -8.47
CA VAL A 141 -29.88 -12.39 -7.59
C VAL A 141 -30.59 -11.75 -6.39
N CYS A 142 -29.87 -11.59 -5.29
CA CYS A 142 -30.32 -10.96 -4.08
C CYS A 142 -30.20 -9.43 -4.20
N ASN A 143 -31.35 -8.74 -4.31
CA ASN A 143 -31.31 -7.29 -4.42
C ASN A 143 -30.90 -6.62 -3.08
N PRO A 144 -30.55 -5.31 -3.10
CA PRO A 144 -30.24 -4.57 -1.87
C PRO A 144 -31.37 -4.51 -0.83
N THR A 145 -32.61 -4.86 -1.21
CA THR A 145 -33.75 -4.97 -0.26
C THR A 145 -33.84 -6.35 0.41
N GLY A 146 -32.86 -7.23 0.16
CA GLY A 146 -32.81 -8.58 0.71
C GLY A 146 -33.84 -9.52 0.10
N LYS A 147 -34.11 -9.40 -1.22
CA LYS A 147 -35.04 -10.29 -1.92
C LYS A 147 -34.47 -10.86 -3.21
N CYS A 148 -34.71 -12.15 -3.45
CA CYS A 148 -34.40 -12.80 -4.72
C CYS A 148 -35.30 -12.26 -5.82
N HIS A 149 -34.69 -11.88 -6.94
CA HIS A 149 -35.39 -11.48 -8.13
C HIS A 149 -34.58 -11.88 -9.36
N THR A 150 -35.22 -11.98 -10.52
CA THR A 150 -34.53 -12.26 -11.78
C THR A 150 -34.49 -10.97 -12.61
N PRO A 151 -33.33 -10.29 -12.68
CA PRO A 151 -33.15 -9.15 -13.56
C PRO A 151 -33.57 -9.48 -15.00
N GLY A 152 -34.19 -8.51 -15.67
CA GLY A 152 -34.59 -8.64 -17.07
C GLY A 152 -33.37 -8.66 -18.01
N PRO A 153 -33.59 -9.00 -19.29
CA PRO A 153 -32.51 -8.99 -20.27
C PRO A 153 -31.99 -7.57 -20.53
N ASN A 154 -30.66 -7.40 -20.56
CA ASN A 154 -29.96 -6.12 -20.79
C ASN A 154 -30.39 -4.98 -19.85
N THR A 155 -30.75 -5.29 -18.61
CA THR A 155 -31.16 -4.28 -17.61
C THR A 155 -30.02 -3.84 -16.70
N LEU A 156 -29.06 -4.72 -16.43
CA LEU A 156 -27.98 -4.48 -15.47
C LEU A 156 -26.81 -3.74 -16.11
N TYR A 157 -26.29 -2.75 -15.40
CA TYR A 157 -25.05 -2.05 -15.74
C TYR A 157 -23.83 -2.80 -15.18
N PRO A 158 -22.61 -2.45 -15.63
CA PRO A 158 -21.38 -2.94 -15.02
C PRO A 158 -21.38 -2.86 -13.48
N GLN A 159 -20.61 -3.73 -12.84
CA GLN A 159 -20.50 -3.91 -11.38
C GLN A 159 -21.77 -4.40 -10.66
N ALA A 160 -22.93 -4.43 -11.32
CA ALA A 160 -24.14 -5.01 -10.74
C ALA A 160 -24.05 -6.55 -10.69
N THR A 161 -24.48 -7.16 -9.58
CA THR A 161 -24.57 -8.61 -9.45
C THR A 161 -25.49 -9.20 -10.52
N CYS A 162 -25.06 -10.30 -11.14
CA CYS A 162 -25.78 -10.98 -12.19
C CYS A 162 -25.72 -12.50 -12.00
N GLY A 163 -26.77 -13.20 -12.45
CA GLY A 163 -26.79 -14.67 -12.53
C GLY A 163 -26.61 -15.20 -13.95
N SER A 164 -26.66 -14.34 -14.98
CA SER A 164 -26.45 -14.74 -16.37
C SER A 164 -26.01 -13.59 -17.29
N ASN A 165 -25.30 -13.93 -18.37
CA ASN A 165 -24.85 -13.00 -19.40
C ASN A 165 -25.97 -12.14 -20.01
N SER A 166 -27.17 -12.71 -20.18
CA SER A 166 -28.30 -12.02 -20.80
C SER A 166 -28.82 -10.83 -20.00
N GLN A 167 -28.54 -10.77 -18.70
CA GLN A 167 -29.01 -9.69 -17.82
C GLN A 167 -28.16 -8.43 -17.94
N CYS A 168 -26.88 -8.61 -18.27
CA CYS A 168 -25.90 -7.55 -18.36
C CYS A 168 -26.00 -6.81 -19.68
N LYS A 169 -25.95 -5.48 -19.64
CA LYS A 169 -25.84 -4.65 -20.84
C LYS A 169 -24.55 -4.91 -21.61
N SER A 170 -23.48 -5.31 -20.93
CA SER A 170 -22.21 -5.76 -21.54
C SER A 170 -22.30 -7.16 -22.15
N LYS A 171 -23.43 -7.88 -21.92
CA LYS A 171 -23.66 -9.28 -22.32
C LYS A 171 -22.71 -10.27 -21.66
N ARG A 172 -22.04 -9.87 -20.58
CA ARG A 172 -21.00 -10.64 -19.89
C ARG A 172 -21.23 -10.53 -18.38
N CYS A 173 -21.40 -11.68 -17.76
CA CYS A 173 -21.52 -11.87 -16.33
C CYS A 173 -20.31 -12.71 -15.90
N VAL A 174 -19.39 -12.10 -15.16
CA VAL A 174 -18.05 -12.64 -14.89
C VAL A 174 -17.79 -12.74 -13.38
N SER A 175 -17.04 -13.75 -12.97
CA SER A 175 -16.50 -13.88 -11.60
C SER A 175 -15.13 -13.21 -11.49
N GLY A 176 -14.66 -12.97 -10.26
CA GLY A 176 -13.33 -12.39 -10.01
C GLY A 176 -13.19 -10.92 -10.41
N LEU A 177 -14.30 -10.21 -10.62
CA LEU A 177 -14.27 -8.76 -10.83
C LEU A 177 -14.13 -8.07 -9.48
N GLU A 178 -13.11 -7.22 -9.34
CA GLU A 178 -12.93 -6.42 -8.13
C GLU A 178 -14.17 -5.56 -7.87
N VAL A 179 -14.61 -5.52 -6.61
CA VAL A 179 -15.74 -4.69 -6.22
C VAL A 179 -15.23 -3.27 -6.06
N THR A 180 -15.72 -2.38 -6.90
CA THR A 180 -15.37 -0.97 -6.84
C THR A 180 -16.47 -0.15 -6.21
N ASP A 181 -16.10 1.02 -5.67
CA ASP A 181 -17.05 2.00 -5.21
C ASP A 181 -17.67 2.79 -6.38
N GLN A 182 -18.44 3.83 -6.08
CA GLN A 182 -19.08 4.68 -7.09
C GLN A 182 -18.11 5.52 -7.94
N TYR A 183 -16.80 5.47 -7.65
CA TYR A 183 -15.73 6.16 -8.36
C TYR A 183 -14.75 5.19 -9.01
N ASP A 184 -15.14 3.92 -9.09
CA ASP A 184 -14.34 2.83 -9.63
C ASP A 184 -13.04 2.58 -8.86
N VAL A 185 -13.01 2.90 -7.56
CA VAL A 185 -11.89 2.55 -6.68
C VAL A 185 -12.18 1.20 -6.05
N ALA A 186 -11.25 0.27 -6.21
CA ALA A 186 -11.30 -1.04 -5.56
C ALA A 186 -11.49 -0.86 -4.05
N LEU A 187 -12.60 -1.38 -3.54
CA LEU A 187 -12.83 -1.39 -2.11
C LEU A 187 -11.82 -2.36 -1.49
N PRO A 188 -11.09 -1.97 -0.43
CA PRO A 188 -10.16 -2.86 0.22
C PRO A 188 -10.92 -4.14 0.59
N TYR A 189 -10.40 -5.28 0.13
CA TYR A 189 -11.00 -6.57 0.37
C TYR A 189 -11.13 -6.77 1.89
N LEU A 190 -12.33 -6.56 2.42
CA LEU A 190 -12.60 -6.70 3.86
C LEU A 190 -12.67 -8.17 4.30
N GLY A 191 -12.11 -9.11 3.52
CA GLY A 191 -12.09 -10.54 3.85
C GLY A 191 -13.44 -11.26 3.74
N ASP A 192 -14.55 -10.51 3.75
CA ASP A 192 -15.87 -11.07 4.05
C ASP A 192 -16.83 -11.14 2.86
N PHE A 193 -16.45 -10.65 1.67
CA PHE A 193 -17.35 -10.65 0.51
C PHE A 193 -16.98 -11.78 -0.46
N PRO A 194 -17.80 -12.84 -0.55
CA PRO A 194 -17.63 -13.86 -1.59
C PRO A 194 -17.67 -13.21 -2.99
N GLU A 195 -16.84 -13.74 -3.88
CA GLU A 195 -16.74 -13.28 -5.27
C GLU A 195 -18.04 -13.62 -6.03
N TYR A 196 -19.01 -12.72 -5.97
CA TYR A 196 -20.21 -12.85 -6.78
C TYR A 196 -19.92 -12.48 -8.24
N THR A 197 -20.62 -13.16 -9.14
CA THR A 197 -20.59 -12.80 -10.55
C THR A 197 -21.23 -11.43 -10.77
N ARG A 198 -20.53 -10.56 -11.49
CA ARG A 198 -20.95 -9.19 -11.78
C ARG A 198 -20.96 -8.94 -13.27
N CYS A 199 -21.77 -7.98 -13.69
CA CYS A 199 -21.75 -7.53 -15.06
C CYS A 199 -20.40 -6.88 -15.35
N ASP A 200 -19.72 -7.43 -16.36
CA ASP A 200 -18.42 -6.92 -16.82
C ASP A 200 -18.56 -5.49 -17.33
N TYR A 201 -17.46 -4.75 -17.28
CA TYR A 201 -17.35 -3.41 -17.83
C TYR A 201 -17.56 -3.40 -19.37
N PHE A 202 -17.95 -2.24 -19.90
CA PHE A 202 -17.99 -2.04 -21.35
C PHE A 202 -16.57 -1.83 -21.89
N LYS A 203 -16.26 -2.48 -23.02
CA LYS A 203 -15.00 -2.25 -23.74
C LYS A 203 -15.09 -0.98 -24.59
N LEU A 204 -13.95 -0.51 -25.08
CA LEU A 204 -13.91 0.60 -26.03
C LEU A 204 -14.87 0.38 -27.21
N GLY A 205 -15.68 1.39 -27.51
CA GLY A 205 -16.72 1.38 -28.54
C GLY A 205 -18.02 0.66 -28.16
N GLU A 206 -18.07 -0.04 -27.03
CA GLU A 206 -19.25 -0.73 -26.53
C GLU A 206 -20.12 0.15 -25.63
N GLY A 207 -21.32 -0.38 -25.37
CA GLY A 207 -22.17 0.05 -24.26
C GLY A 207 -23.12 1.19 -24.57
N LYS A 208 -24.03 1.37 -23.60
CA LYS A 208 -24.74 2.62 -23.33
C LYS A 208 -24.27 3.07 -21.96
N CYS A 209 -22.99 3.42 -21.84
CA CYS A 209 -22.40 3.81 -20.56
C CYS A 209 -23.11 5.05 -20.01
N ARG A 210 -23.11 5.20 -18.68
CA ARG A 210 -23.66 6.37 -17.97
C ARG A 210 -22.55 7.33 -17.58
N THR A 211 -21.48 6.79 -17.01
CA THR A 211 -20.30 7.50 -16.53
C THR A 211 -19.06 6.65 -16.79
N PHE A 212 -17.88 7.17 -16.43
CA PHE A 212 -16.61 6.46 -16.62
C PHE A 212 -16.56 5.09 -15.91
N VAL A 213 -17.24 4.92 -14.77
CA VAL A 213 -17.25 3.65 -14.00
C VAL A 213 -17.92 2.47 -14.71
N ASP A 214 -18.61 2.72 -15.83
CA ASP A 214 -19.18 1.66 -16.65
C ASP A 214 -18.16 1.13 -17.70
N CYS A 215 -16.98 1.75 -17.82
CA CYS A 215 -15.98 1.46 -18.85
C CYS A 215 -14.78 0.72 -18.25
N SER A 216 -14.26 -0.30 -18.96
CA SER A 216 -13.07 -1.03 -18.49
C SER A 216 -11.80 -0.20 -18.61
N VAL A 217 -11.81 0.72 -19.59
CA VAL A 217 -10.81 1.73 -19.90
C VAL A 217 -11.53 2.88 -20.62
N GLY A 218 -10.95 4.08 -20.62
CA GLY A 218 -11.58 5.24 -21.23
C GLY A 218 -12.64 5.90 -20.35
N ASN A 219 -13.32 6.89 -20.92
CA ASN A 219 -14.47 7.54 -20.30
C ASN A 219 -15.75 7.24 -21.10
N CYS A 220 -16.90 7.53 -20.48
CA CYS A 220 -18.16 7.50 -21.19
C CYS A 220 -18.37 8.76 -22.04
N LYS A 221 -18.32 8.61 -23.37
CA LYS A 221 -18.52 9.69 -24.34
C LYS A 221 -19.59 9.29 -25.35
N ASN A 222 -20.63 10.11 -25.49
CA ASN A 222 -21.77 9.82 -26.37
C ASN A 222 -22.40 8.44 -26.10
N ASN A 223 -22.54 8.08 -24.82
CA ASN A 223 -23.01 6.77 -24.35
C ASN A 223 -22.13 5.59 -24.76
N LYS A 224 -20.88 5.78 -25.21
CA LYS A 224 -19.93 4.69 -25.49
C LYS A 224 -18.63 4.90 -24.74
N CYS A 225 -17.96 3.81 -24.40
CA CYS A 225 -16.62 3.91 -23.82
C CYS A 225 -15.61 4.30 -24.89
N ALA A 226 -14.84 5.34 -24.63
CA ALA A 226 -13.82 5.85 -25.54
C ALA A 226 -12.67 6.47 -24.75
N LEU A 227 -11.44 6.35 -25.27
CA LEU A 227 -10.30 7.06 -24.72
C LEU A 227 -10.48 8.57 -24.92
N GLY A 228 -10.13 9.34 -23.89
CA GLY A 228 -10.06 10.78 -23.94
C GLY A 228 -8.91 11.25 -24.85
N ALA A 229 -9.18 12.29 -25.62
CA ALA A 229 -8.15 13.05 -26.32
C ALA A 229 -7.60 14.15 -25.41
N ASP A 230 -6.50 14.79 -25.80
CA ASP A 230 -5.93 15.91 -25.05
C ASP A 230 -6.98 17.00 -24.79
N GLY A 231 -7.12 17.39 -23.52
CA GLY A 231 -8.15 18.32 -23.04
C GLY A 231 -9.42 17.67 -22.49
N ASP A 232 -9.66 16.38 -22.75
CA ASP A 232 -10.78 15.65 -22.13
C ASP A 232 -10.50 15.41 -20.63
N ARG A 233 -11.56 15.28 -19.84
CA ARG A 233 -11.49 14.94 -18.41
C ARG A 233 -11.11 13.48 -18.20
N CYS A 234 -10.40 13.16 -17.12
CA CYS A 234 -9.98 11.80 -16.81
C CYS A 234 -9.76 11.62 -15.30
N LEU A 235 -9.77 10.35 -14.86
CA LEU A 235 -9.41 9.97 -13.50
C LEU A 235 -8.14 9.10 -13.48
N TYR A 236 -7.98 8.22 -14.47
CA TYR A 236 -6.86 7.29 -14.62
C TYR A 236 -6.15 7.51 -15.98
N ASN A 237 -4.89 7.10 -16.11
CA ASN A 237 -4.13 7.23 -17.36
C ASN A 237 -4.78 6.44 -18.50
N ASP A 238 -5.33 5.27 -18.22
CA ASP A 238 -6.07 4.43 -19.18
C ASP A 238 -7.42 5.03 -19.62
N HIS A 239 -7.86 6.14 -19.01
CA HIS A 239 -8.96 6.93 -19.52
C HIS A 239 -8.57 7.76 -20.75
N CYS A 240 -7.28 7.94 -20.99
CA CYS A 240 -6.73 8.80 -22.03
C CYS A 240 -6.05 7.99 -23.12
N THR A 241 -5.92 8.59 -24.30
CA THR A 241 -5.05 8.03 -25.36
C THR A 241 -3.58 8.01 -24.91
N ASN A 242 -3.20 8.98 -24.07
CA ASN A 242 -1.88 9.11 -23.48
C ASN A 242 -1.98 8.98 -21.95
N VAL A 243 -1.80 10.07 -21.19
CA VAL A 243 -1.85 10.05 -19.72
C VAL A 243 -2.89 11.02 -19.20
N CYS A 244 -3.31 10.81 -17.96
CA CYS A 244 -4.17 11.69 -17.22
C CYS A 244 -3.36 12.58 -16.29
N GLY A 245 -3.39 13.90 -16.52
CA GLY A 245 -2.70 14.88 -15.69
C GLY A 245 -3.17 14.88 -14.24
N LEU A 246 -2.33 15.43 -13.35
CA LEU A 246 -2.70 15.65 -11.94
C LEU A 246 -3.93 16.59 -11.80
N ASN A 247 -4.20 17.40 -12.83
CA ASN A 247 -5.38 18.24 -12.95
C ASN A 247 -6.63 17.50 -13.46
N GLY A 248 -6.57 16.18 -13.68
CA GLY A 248 -7.68 15.37 -14.19
C GLY A 248 -8.01 15.66 -15.66
N ILE A 249 -7.00 16.04 -16.45
CA ILE A 249 -7.13 16.33 -17.88
C ILE A 249 -6.15 15.47 -18.68
N CYS A 250 -6.62 14.85 -19.75
CA CYS A 250 -5.79 14.09 -20.67
C CYS A 250 -4.80 15.01 -21.38
N TYR A 251 -3.54 14.58 -21.50
CA TYR A 251 -2.53 15.28 -22.30
C TYR A 251 -1.49 14.32 -22.86
N SER A 252 -0.81 14.74 -23.93
CA SER A 252 0.36 14.06 -24.48
C SER A 252 1.62 14.50 -23.74
N PRO A 253 2.26 13.65 -22.92
CA PRO A 253 3.48 14.01 -22.23
C PRO A 253 4.66 14.04 -23.22
N PRO A 254 5.70 14.84 -22.93
CA PRO A 254 6.89 14.88 -23.74
C PRO A 254 7.63 13.52 -23.71
N SER A 255 8.15 13.08 -24.85
CA SER A 255 8.81 11.78 -25.02
C SER A 255 10.34 11.85 -24.81
N ASN A 256 10.85 12.90 -24.18
CA ASN A 256 12.29 13.20 -24.09
C ASN A 256 12.87 12.98 -22.68
N GLY A 257 12.20 12.18 -21.83
CA GLY A 257 12.66 11.88 -20.47
C GLY A 257 12.70 13.11 -19.57
N SER A 258 11.73 14.02 -19.71
CA SER A 258 11.72 15.30 -19.00
C SER A 258 10.71 15.37 -17.85
N LEU A 259 10.00 14.28 -17.55
CA LEU A 259 9.04 14.25 -16.46
C LEU A 259 9.75 13.99 -15.13
N GLY A 260 9.43 14.83 -14.15
CA GLY A 260 9.89 14.71 -12.76
C GLY A 260 9.06 13.73 -11.94
N VAL A 261 9.49 13.48 -10.71
CA VAL A 261 8.81 12.57 -9.78
C VAL A 261 7.33 12.92 -9.60
N GLY A 262 6.47 11.91 -9.51
CA GLY A 262 5.03 12.08 -9.29
C GLY A 262 4.26 12.60 -10.51
N GLN A 263 4.93 12.89 -11.62
CA GLN A 263 4.25 13.26 -12.86
C GLN A 263 3.68 12.02 -13.57
N PRO A 264 2.46 12.07 -14.13
CA PRO A 264 1.86 10.95 -14.83
C PRO A 264 2.65 10.50 -16.06
N CYS A 265 2.84 9.19 -16.21
CA CYS A 265 3.57 8.58 -17.30
C CYS A 265 2.92 7.26 -17.72
N ASN A 266 3.22 6.81 -18.94
CA ASN A 266 2.88 5.46 -19.42
C ASN A 266 4.10 4.55 -19.50
N THR A 267 5.28 5.13 -19.69
CA THR A 267 6.53 4.40 -19.88
C THR A 267 7.67 5.10 -19.15
N GLY A 268 8.69 4.32 -18.78
CA GLY A 268 9.88 4.84 -18.11
C GLY A 268 10.58 5.95 -18.89
N GLU A 269 10.68 5.84 -20.22
CA GLU A 269 11.41 6.79 -21.09
C GLU A 269 10.90 8.23 -21.04
N GLN A 270 9.70 8.46 -20.49
CA GLN A 270 9.13 9.78 -20.28
C GLN A 270 9.69 10.48 -19.03
N CYS A 271 10.24 9.70 -18.08
CA CYS A 271 10.70 10.12 -16.77
C CYS A 271 12.21 10.37 -16.74
N PHE A 272 12.67 11.28 -15.87
CA PHE A 272 14.11 11.47 -15.62
C PHE A 272 14.82 10.19 -15.18
N SER A 273 14.14 9.36 -14.39
CA SER A 273 14.65 8.11 -13.81
C SER A 273 14.63 6.93 -14.78
N ASN A 274 14.01 7.07 -15.95
CA ASN A 274 13.58 5.95 -16.79
C ASN A 274 12.65 4.96 -16.08
N LEU A 275 12.01 5.36 -14.97
CA LEU A 275 11.11 4.52 -14.17
C LEU A 275 9.72 5.15 -14.08
N CYS A 276 8.72 4.37 -14.47
CA CYS A 276 7.30 4.70 -14.39
C CYS A 276 6.61 3.58 -13.62
N GLN A 277 6.02 3.88 -12.46
CA GLN A 277 5.51 2.89 -11.51
C GLN A 277 4.17 3.31 -10.93
N ILE A 278 3.39 2.34 -10.46
CA ILE A 278 2.11 2.61 -9.79
C ILE A 278 2.37 3.32 -8.46
N ASN A 279 1.73 4.45 -8.25
CA ASN A 279 1.73 5.18 -6.98
C ASN A 279 0.40 5.91 -6.79
N ASP A 280 0.18 6.41 -5.58
CA ASP A 280 -0.99 7.22 -5.25
C ASP A 280 -0.91 8.60 -5.93
N VAL A 281 -1.98 8.94 -6.65
CA VAL A 281 -2.19 10.26 -7.25
C VAL A 281 -3.55 10.82 -6.89
N ILE A 282 -3.62 12.13 -6.66
CA ILE A 282 -4.88 12.84 -6.38
C ILE A 282 -5.28 13.59 -7.63
N ARG A 283 -6.48 13.30 -8.16
CA ARG A 283 -7.03 13.96 -9.35
C ARG A 283 -8.50 14.33 -9.16
N PRO A 284 -8.99 15.40 -9.81
CA PRO A 284 -10.42 15.71 -9.88
C PRO A 284 -11.24 14.61 -10.55
N LEU A 285 -12.48 14.39 -10.08
CA LEU A 285 -13.41 13.47 -10.73
C LEU A 285 -13.84 14.01 -12.11
N PRO A 286 -13.97 13.15 -13.14
CA PRO A 286 -14.37 13.57 -14.49
C PRO A 286 -15.70 14.31 -14.52
N ASP A 287 -16.68 13.83 -13.75
CA ASP A 287 -18.05 14.34 -13.70
C ASP A 287 -18.27 15.41 -12.61
N SER A 288 -17.30 15.58 -11.69
CA SER A 288 -17.37 16.56 -10.59
C SER A 288 -15.97 17.15 -10.30
N PRO A 289 -15.50 18.10 -11.12
CA PRO A 289 -14.11 18.58 -11.08
C PRO A 289 -13.74 19.38 -9.82
N GLN A 290 -14.71 19.65 -8.94
CA GLN A 290 -14.47 20.29 -7.63
C GLN A 290 -14.11 19.27 -6.54
N THR A 291 -14.33 17.98 -6.81
CA THR A 291 -14.05 16.88 -5.89
C THR A 291 -12.84 16.13 -6.41
N SER A 292 -11.81 15.98 -5.57
CA SER A 292 -10.64 15.15 -5.91
C SER A 292 -10.72 13.79 -5.25
N HIS A 293 -10.16 12.79 -5.93
CA HIS A 293 -10.07 11.42 -5.44
C HIS A 293 -8.63 10.95 -5.53
N GLN A 294 -8.22 10.13 -4.56
CA GLN A 294 -6.95 9.43 -4.59
C GLN A 294 -7.13 8.13 -5.38
N VAL A 295 -6.24 7.87 -6.34
CA VAL A 295 -6.24 6.67 -7.16
C VAL A 295 -4.81 6.15 -7.32
N ASN A 296 -4.67 4.84 -7.56
CA ASN A 296 -3.39 4.23 -7.89
C ASN A 296 -3.17 4.27 -9.40
N ASP A 297 -2.10 4.91 -9.85
CA ASP A 297 -1.80 5.04 -11.28
C ASP A 297 -0.30 5.22 -11.54
N MET A 298 0.10 5.11 -12.80
CA MET A 298 1.48 5.18 -13.24
C MET A 298 2.03 6.62 -13.19
N VAL A 299 3.07 6.83 -12.38
CA VAL A 299 3.82 8.07 -12.26
C VAL A 299 5.32 7.86 -12.27
N CYS A 300 6.07 8.91 -12.59
CA CYS A 300 7.51 8.88 -12.61
C CYS A 300 8.08 8.71 -11.20
N TYR A 301 9.04 7.81 -11.06
CA TYR A 301 9.75 7.57 -9.80
C TYR A 301 11.03 8.40 -9.71
N GLN A 302 11.63 8.48 -8.53
CA GLN A 302 12.89 9.18 -8.29
C GLN A 302 14.05 8.51 -9.05
N SER A 303 15.00 9.33 -9.49
CA SER A 303 16.27 8.93 -10.09
C SER A 303 17.29 8.57 -9.00
N GLU A 304 18.05 7.50 -9.24
CA GLU A 304 19.24 7.20 -8.45
C GLU A 304 20.38 8.20 -8.69
N ALA A 305 21.39 8.18 -7.82
CA ALA A 305 22.61 8.96 -8.02
C ALA A 305 23.24 8.70 -9.40
N GLY A 306 23.60 9.77 -10.11
CA GLY A 306 24.05 9.76 -11.50
C GLY A 306 22.92 9.89 -12.54
N GLY A 307 21.66 9.73 -12.14
CA GLY A 307 20.49 9.92 -12.99
C GLY A 307 20.17 11.39 -13.26
N LYS A 308 19.27 11.65 -14.22
CA LYS A 308 18.82 13.03 -14.54
C LYS A 308 17.87 13.56 -13.47
N CYS A 309 17.77 14.87 -13.35
CA CYS A 309 16.80 15.54 -12.49
C CYS A 309 16.52 16.98 -12.94
N GLY A 310 15.37 17.52 -12.53
CA GLY A 310 15.05 18.95 -12.59
C GLY A 310 15.07 19.63 -11.23
N ALA A 311 14.80 18.88 -10.15
CA ALA A 311 14.78 19.35 -8.77
C ALA A 311 15.24 18.26 -7.79
N ASP A 312 15.55 18.65 -6.56
CA ASP A 312 15.99 17.72 -5.50
C ASP A 312 14.96 16.60 -5.22
N SER A 313 13.66 16.86 -5.40
CA SER A 313 12.61 15.85 -5.24
C SER A 313 12.70 14.71 -6.25
N ASP A 314 13.31 14.95 -7.41
CA ASP A 314 13.50 13.93 -8.45
C ASP A 314 14.59 12.93 -8.11
N CYS A 315 15.34 13.12 -7.02
CA CYS A 315 16.50 12.33 -6.64
C CYS A 315 16.19 11.46 -5.42
N ASN A 316 16.52 10.17 -5.52
CA ASN A 316 16.49 9.24 -4.40
C ASN A 316 17.77 9.38 -3.59
N ALA A 317 17.67 9.61 -2.27
CA ALA A 317 18.81 9.74 -1.34
C ALA A 317 19.98 10.61 -1.88
N SER A 318 19.65 11.68 -2.60
CA SER A 318 20.61 12.55 -3.27
C SER A 318 19.95 13.88 -3.63
N ALA A 319 20.71 14.82 -4.17
CA ALA A 319 20.20 16.13 -4.55
C ALA A 319 20.49 16.46 -6.00
N CYS A 320 19.65 17.28 -6.62
CA CYS A 320 19.79 17.63 -8.02
C CYS A 320 20.84 18.72 -8.20
N ARG A 321 21.96 18.38 -8.85
CA ARG A 321 23.08 19.30 -9.08
C ARG A 321 23.43 19.29 -10.56
N ASN A 322 23.28 20.45 -11.21
CA ASN A 322 23.53 20.62 -12.64
C ASN A 322 22.74 19.62 -13.52
N GLY A 323 21.50 19.31 -13.13
CA GLY A 323 20.63 18.37 -13.85
C GLY A 323 20.95 16.89 -13.63
N VAL A 324 21.80 16.56 -12.66
CA VAL A 324 22.17 15.18 -12.28
C VAL A 324 21.98 14.97 -10.78
N CYS A 325 21.41 13.85 -10.38
CA CYS A 325 21.30 13.47 -8.97
C CYS A 325 22.69 13.13 -8.42
N ALA A 326 23.11 13.79 -7.36
CA ALA A 326 24.42 13.59 -6.75
C ALA A 326 24.30 13.50 -5.23
N VAL A 327 24.94 12.48 -4.65
CA VAL A 327 25.09 12.36 -3.21
C VAL A 327 26.00 13.47 -2.71
N LEU A 328 25.52 14.24 -1.75
CA LEU A 328 26.19 15.43 -1.27
C LEU A 328 27.32 15.08 -0.30
N GLN A 329 28.48 15.67 -0.53
CA GLN A 329 29.66 15.54 0.31
C GLN A 329 29.60 16.50 1.51
N VAL A 330 30.38 16.21 2.55
CA VAL A 330 30.49 17.07 3.74
C VAL A 330 30.79 18.53 3.35
N GLY A 331 30.05 19.46 3.93
CA GLY A 331 30.13 20.90 3.67
C GLY A 331 29.22 21.41 2.54
N GLN A 332 28.60 20.53 1.75
CA GLN A 332 27.65 20.93 0.72
C GLN A 332 26.26 21.21 1.29
N SER A 333 25.54 22.18 0.71
CA SER A 333 24.19 22.53 1.15
C SER A 333 23.17 21.44 0.84
N CYS A 334 22.39 21.11 1.86
CA CYS A 334 21.35 20.06 1.83
C CYS A 334 20.04 20.59 2.41
N SER A 335 18.92 20.05 1.96
CA SER A 335 17.58 20.29 2.51
C SER A 335 17.04 19.10 3.31
N SER A 336 17.60 17.91 3.09
CA SER A 336 17.25 16.68 3.79
C SER A 336 18.49 15.85 4.08
N TYR A 337 18.43 15.00 5.10
CA TYR A 337 19.56 14.24 5.62
C TYR A 337 20.01 13.14 4.68
N ASP A 338 19.06 12.47 4.03
CA ASP A 338 19.25 11.41 3.03
C ASP A 338 20.00 11.89 1.78
N GLN A 339 20.08 13.19 1.53
CA GLN A 339 20.87 13.73 0.42
C GLN A 339 22.38 13.62 0.65
N CYS A 340 22.80 13.47 1.90
CA CYS A 340 24.19 13.52 2.32
C CYS A 340 24.81 12.13 2.35
N TYR A 341 26.08 12.02 1.93
CA TYR A 341 26.89 10.80 2.07
C TYR A 341 26.92 10.28 3.52
N THR A 342 26.80 11.19 4.47
CA THR A 342 26.80 10.93 5.92
C THR A 342 25.39 10.72 6.49
N GLU A 343 24.36 10.77 5.65
CA GLU A 343 22.94 10.76 6.07
C GLU A 343 22.62 11.83 7.13
N THR A 344 23.39 12.92 7.19
CA THR A 344 23.24 13.95 8.21
C THR A 344 23.29 15.34 7.59
N CYS A 345 22.16 16.02 7.60
CA CYS A 345 22.00 17.40 7.18
C CYS A 345 21.70 18.29 8.39
N ALA A 346 22.60 19.20 8.74
CA ALA A 346 22.45 20.05 9.92
C ALA A 346 22.98 21.46 9.66
N VAL A 347 22.62 22.40 10.54
CA VAL A 347 23.13 23.79 10.45
C VAL A 347 24.64 23.79 10.47
N ASP A 348 25.25 24.50 9.53
CA ASP A 348 26.70 24.61 9.39
C ASP A 348 27.36 25.05 10.71
N PRO A 349 28.15 24.18 11.38
CA PRO A 349 28.79 24.51 12.65
C PRO A 349 29.99 25.46 12.49
N SER A 350 30.45 25.67 11.25
CA SER A 350 31.63 26.46 10.89
C SER A 350 31.32 27.82 10.24
N GLY A 351 30.10 27.98 9.71
CA GLY A 351 29.63 29.18 9.02
C GLY A 351 28.83 30.14 9.90
N SER A 352 28.85 31.43 9.55
CA SER A 352 27.97 32.45 10.15
C SER A 352 26.53 32.39 9.61
N SER A 353 26.29 31.60 8.56
CA SER A 353 24.98 31.40 7.93
C SER A 353 24.20 30.27 8.61
N LYS A 354 22.89 30.48 8.83
CA LYS A 354 21.96 29.44 9.31
C LYS A 354 21.63 28.35 8.26
N GLY A 355 22.43 28.23 7.21
CA GLY A 355 22.22 27.23 6.16
C GLY A 355 22.52 25.83 6.68
N THR A 356 21.78 24.85 6.19
CA THR A 356 22.02 23.44 6.46
C THR A 356 23.00 22.88 5.44
N VAL A 357 23.98 22.12 5.92
CA VAL A 357 25.01 21.45 5.13
C VAL A 357 25.18 20.01 5.59
N CYS A 358 25.71 19.17 4.72
CA CYS A 358 26.10 17.82 5.08
C CYS A 358 27.24 17.87 6.09
N ILE A 359 27.10 17.18 7.21
CA ILE A 359 28.13 17.10 8.25
C ILE A 359 28.41 15.63 8.58
N LEU A 360 29.58 15.35 9.17
CA LEU A 360 29.85 14.02 9.73
C LEU A 360 28.75 13.64 10.74
N SER A 361 28.31 12.39 10.72
CA SER A 361 27.20 11.90 11.54
C SER A 361 27.59 11.88 13.02
N PRO A 362 26.63 12.17 13.93
CA PRO A 362 26.85 12.08 15.36
C PRO A 362 26.93 10.63 15.84
N ALA A 363 27.15 10.43 17.13
CA ALA A 363 27.21 9.10 17.73
C ALA A 363 25.91 8.32 17.49
N LEU A 364 26.05 6.99 17.36
CA LEU A 364 24.97 6.02 17.16
C LEU A 364 24.15 6.18 15.87
N SER A 365 24.49 7.15 15.02
CA SER A 365 23.89 7.26 13.69
C SER A 365 24.37 6.11 12.81
N ALA A 366 23.50 5.61 11.95
CA ALA A 366 23.84 4.56 10.99
C ALA A 366 25.04 4.99 10.14
N CYS A 367 25.93 4.05 9.84
CA CYS A 367 27.08 4.27 8.99
C CYS A 367 27.46 2.99 8.25
N GLU A 368 28.03 3.15 7.07
CA GLU A 368 28.66 2.11 6.28
C GLU A 368 30.18 2.22 6.32
N ASN A 369 30.70 3.45 6.47
CA ASN A 369 32.12 3.76 6.41
C ASN A 369 32.55 4.67 7.56
N VAL A 370 33.82 4.56 7.96
CA VAL A 370 34.38 5.32 9.08
C VAL A 370 34.40 6.83 8.84
N ASP A 371 34.54 7.27 7.59
CA ASP A 371 34.59 8.67 7.17
C ASP A 371 33.21 9.35 7.12
N GLN A 372 32.12 8.60 7.36
CA GLN A 372 30.81 9.18 7.62
C GLN A 372 30.70 9.70 9.06
N CYS A 373 31.47 9.11 9.98
CA CYS A 373 31.34 9.34 11.41
C CYS A 373 32.25 10.45 11.92
N TYR A 374 31.73 11.30 12.81
CA TYR A 374 32.56 12.31 13.48
C TYR A 374 33.66 11.69 14.37
N SER A 375 33.44 10.48 14.88
CA SER A 375 34.44 9.67 15.59
C SER A 375 35.52 9.04 14.70
N ASN A 376 35.36 9.07 13.38
CA ASN A 376 36.13 8.25 12.45
C ASN A 376 36.05 6.75 12.77
N GLN A 377 34.94 6.31 13.37
CA GLN A 377 34.73 4.93 13.79
C GLN A 377 33.28 4.54 13.48
N CYS A 378 33.13 3.50 12.67
CA CYS A 378 31.86 2.92 12.29
C CYS A 378 31.88 1.45 12.72
N ASN A 379 31.21 1.15 13.83
CA ASN A 379 31.32 -0.12 14.53
C ASN A 379 29.94 -0.74 14.73
N ALA A 380 29.90 -2.07 14.89
CA ALA A 380 28.65 -2.78 15.20
C ALA A 380 28.06 -2.26 16.52
N GLN A 381 26.80 -1.85 16.47
CA GLN A 381 26.03 -1.38 17.61
C GLN A 381 25.14 -2.51 18.14
N GLU A 382 24.87 -2.51 19.44
CA GLU A 382 23.88 -3.40 20.03
C GLU A 382 22.48 -3.04 19.50
N CYS A 383 21.74 -4.05 19.04
CA CYS A 383 20.41 -3.85 18.47
C CYS A 383 19.46 -3.31 19.56
N PRO A 384 18.66 -2.25 19.27
CA PRO A 384 17.76 -1.66 20.25
C PRO A 384 16.71 -2.63 20.81
N ASP A 385 16.38 -3.70 20.07
CA ASP A 385 15.35 -4.67 20.45
C ASP A 385 15.92 -6.09 20.60
N ASN A 386 15.79 -6.66 21.81
CA ASN A 386 16.22 -7.99 22.21
C ASN A 386 15.45 -9.15 21.52
N GLY A 387 15.47 -9.29 20.19
CA GLY A 387 14.91 -10.51 19.60
C GLY A 387 14.66 -10.61 18.10
N SER A 388 15.06 -9.63 17.27
CA SER A 388 15.01 -9.81 15.82
C SER A 388 16.41 -9.72 15.21
N GLU A 389 16.63 -10.48 14.13
CA GLU A 389 17.82 -10.43 13.29
C GLU A 389 17.93 -9.05 12.64
N CYS A 390 18.30 -8.02 13.40
CA CYS A 390 18.92 -6.87 12.76
C CYS A 390 20.21 -7.43 12.14
N GLY A 391 20.43 -7.16 10.86
CA GLY A 391 21.71 -7.45 10.22
C GLY A 391 22.86 -6.73 10.92
N ILE A 392 23.99 -6.57 10.23
CA ILE A 392 25.09 -5.72 10.68
C ILE A 392 24.59 -4.27 10.87
N ASN A 393 24.18 -3.93 12.10
CA ASN A 393 23.78 -2.60 12.50
C ASN A 393 25.04 -1.81 12.84
N LEU A 394 25.68 -1.25 11.82
CA LEU A 394 26.85 -0.40 12.00
C LEU A 394 26.40 1.01 12.35
N GLY A 395 27.03 1.59 13.38
CA GLY A 395 26.76 2.95 13.80
C GLY A 395 28.01 3.66 14.30
N CYS A 396 27.99 4.99 14.23
CA CYS A 396 29.12 5.82 14.59
C CYS A 396 29.44 5.71 16.09
N GLU A 397 30.69 5.39 16.43
CA GLU A 397 31.07 5.26 17.85
C GLU A 397 30.99 6.64 18.55
N PRO A 398 30.53 6.71 19.80
CA PRO A 398 30.58 7.97 20.56
C PRO A 398 32.00 8.46 20.78
N GLN A 399 32.20 9.78 20.77
CA GLN A 399 33.49 10.37 21.14
C GLN A 399 33.87 9.98 22.57
N PRO A 400 35.14 9.60 22.83
CA PRO A 400 35.58 9.20 24.15
C PRO A 400 35.49 10.38 25.13
N VAL A 401 35.45 10.08 26.42
CA VAL A 401 35.44 11.09 27.48
C VAL A 401 36.71 11.96 27.38
N LEU A 402 36.53 13.28 27.41
CA LEU A 402 37.51 14.33 27.11
C LEU A 402 37.89 14.48 25.62
N GLY A 403 37.32 13.66 24.72
CA GLY A 403 37.40 13.81 23.27
C GLY A 403 36.65 15.03 22.77
N SER A 404 37.04 15.53 21.60
CA SER A 404 36.44 16.72 20.99
C SER A 404 35.00 16.46 20.56
N CYS A 405 34.11 17.44 20.69
CA CYS A 405 32.72 17.35 20.26
C CYS A 405 32.25 18.68 19.65
N ARG A 406 31.33 18.61 18.68
CA ARG A 406 30.63 19.78 18.13
C ARG A 406 29.39 20.08 18.96
N SER A 407 28.65 19.03 19.31
CA SER A 407 27.44 19.03 20.12
C SER A 407 27.36 17.80 21.03
N SER A 408 26.39 17.76 21.95
CA SER A 408 26.19 16.59 22.84
C SER A 408 25.82 15.31 22.09
N ALA A 409 25.34 15.39 20.85
CA ALA A 409 25.04 14.22 20.03
C ALA A 409 26.31 13.48 19.56
N ASP A 410 27.48 14.11 19.59
CA ASP A 410 28.75 13.44 19.26
C ASP A 410 29.27 12.58 20.43
N CYS A 411 28.72 12.78 21.63
CA CYS A 411 29.11 12.07 22.85
C CYS A 411 28.19 10.87 23.10
N ASP A 412 28.53 10.00 24.05
CA ASP A 412 27.60 8.97 24.53
C ASP A 412 26.45 9.68 25.25
N THR A 413 25.29 9.77 24.60
CA THR A 413 24.13 10.53 25.07
C THR A 413 23.53 9.98 26.35
N ASN A 414 23.81 8.71 26.69
CA ASN A 414 23.36 8.11 27.95
C ASN A 414 24.24 8.55 29.13
N THR A 415 25.54 8.72 28.90
CA THR A 415 26.50 8.93 30.00
C THR A 415 27.25 10.25 29.98
N SER A 416 27.18 11.02 28.89
CA SER A 416 28.00 12.21 28.66
C SER A 416 27.31 13.28 27.81
N SER A 417 27.84 14.51 27.87
CA SER A 417 27.39 15.68 27.11
C SER A 417 28.58 16.51 26.66
N CYS A 418 28.40 17.32 25.62
CA CYS A 418 29.44 18.22 25.12
C CYS A 418 29.49 19.51 25.95
N ASP A 419 30.62 19.78 26.58
CA ASP A 419 30.83 20.97 27.40
C ASP A 419 31.18 22.22 26.55
N ALA A 420 31.16 23.40 27.15
CA ALA A 420 31.46 24.68 26.50
C ALA A 420 32.85 24.72 25.86
N ASP A 421 33.82 23.97 26.38
CA ASP A 421 35.16 23.81 25.80
C ASP A 421 35.26 22.72 24.73
N LYS A 422 34.11 22.30 24.19
CA LYS A 422 33.99 21.33 23.08
C LYS A 422 34.61 19.97 23.41
N LYS A 423 34.43 19.52 24.66
CA LYS A 423 34.83 18.18 25.13
C LYS A 423 33.67 17.38 25.68
N CYS A 424 33.60 16.09 25.36
CA CYS A 424 32.63 15.17 25.95
C CYS A 424 32.95 14.92 27.42
N ARG A 425 31.99 15.19 28.32
CA ARG A 425 32.15 14.97 29.76
C ARG A 425 30.96 14.21 30.32
N LYS A 426 31.23 13.39 31.32
CA LYS A 426 30.24 12.54 31.96
C LYS A 426 29.19 13.37 32.72
N ASN A 427 27.93 12.99 32.54
CA ASN A 427 26.78 13.54 33.26
C ASN A 427 26.85 13.13 34.76
N GLN A 428 26.08 13.81 35.61
CA GLN A 428 26.02 13.51 37.04
C GLN A 428 25.65 12.05 37.31
N GLY A 429 26.27 11.42 38.31
CA GLY A 429 26.04 10.02 38.69
C GLY A 429 26.84 8.99 37.88
N ASN A 430 27.51 9.41 36.81
CA ASN A 430 28.37 8.52 36.02
C ASN A 430 29.76 8.40 36.64
N THR A 431 30.40 7.25 36.42
CA THR A 431 31.68 6.89 37.04
C THR A 431 32.82 7.74 36.50
N CYS A 432 33.64 8.34 37.36
CA CYS A 432 34.77 9.21 36.98
C CYS A 432 36.04 8.86 37.76
N ASN A 433 37.19 9.19 37.17
CA ASN A 433 38.52 9.08 37.79
C ASN A 433 39.07 10.43 38.21
N THR A 434 38.74 11.50 37.48
CA THR A 434 39.19 12.87 37.76
C THR A 434 38.03 13.84 37.60
N GLY A 435 38.11 15.00 38.29
CA GLY A 435 37.11 16.06 38.19
C GLY A 435 36.90 16.54 36.75
N SER A 436 37.96 16.58 35.94
CA SER A 436 37.86 16.96 34.53
C SER A 436 36.94 16.05 33.73
N GLN A 437 36.79 14.76 34.07
CA GLN A 437 35.88 13.89 33.31
C GLN A 437 34.39 14.24 33.48
N CYS A 438 34.03 15.06 34.47
CA CYS A 438 32.65 15.39 34.80
C CYS A 438 32.24 16.74 34.20
N LEU A 439 31.00 16.84 33.73
CA LEU A 439 30.44 18.10 33.25
C LEU A 439 30.46 19.19 34.35
N SER A 440 30.25 18.78 35.60
CA SER A 440 30.35 19.61 36.81
C SER A 440 31.78 19.99 37.23
N ARG A 441 32.79 19.46 36.54
CA ARG A 441 34.21 19.51 36.93
C ARG A 441 34.52 18.90 38.32
N ASN A 442 33.58 18.14 38.89
CA ASN A 442 33.67 17.60 40.25
C ASN A 442 33.46 16.06 40.28
N CYS A 443 34.48 15.33 40.74
CA CYS A 443 34.45 13.87 40.87
C CYS A 443 34.64 13.48 42.34
N VAL A 444 33.60 12.91 42.96
CA VAL A 444 33.58 12.53 44.38
C VAL A 444 33.23 11.06 44.47
N SER A 445 34.01 10.28 45.23
CA SER A 445 33.78 8.84 45.40
C SER A 445 33.64 8.09 44.07
N ARG A 446 34.48 8.43 43.09
CA ARG A 446 34.46 7.92 41.70
C ARG A 446 33.16 8.19 40.93
N LYS A 447 32.37 9.18 41.32
CA LYS A 447 31.12 9.56 40.66
C LYS A 447 31.08 11.06 40.39
N CYS A 448 30.54 11.44 39.23
CA CYS A 448 30.35 12.84 38.90
C CYS A 448 29.30 13.44 39.83
N ALA A 449 29.71 14.34 40.69
CA ALA A 449 28.85 15.03 41.65
C ALA A 449 28.35 16.35 41.05
N ALA A 450 27.30 16.94 41.62
CA ALA A 450 26.92 18.30 41.28
C ALA A 450 28.11 19.26 41.52
N ALA A 451 28.16 20.35 40.75
CA ALA A 451 29.17 21.38 40.97
C ALA A 451 29.03 21.87 42.42
N ALA A 452 30.13 21.91 43.16
CA ALA A 452 30.11 22.48 44.50
C ALA A 452 29.67 23.94 44.35
N THR A 453 28.48 24.27 44.85
CA THR A 453 28.05 25.66 45.01
C THR A 453 29.04 26.29 45.95
N THR A 454 30.03 26.99 45.40
CA THR A 454 30.84 27.90 46.19
C THR A 454 29.90 29.03 46.56
N THR A 455 29.36 28.95 47.77
CA THR A 455 28.71 30.08 48.44
C THR A 455 29.78 31.17 48.51
N LYS A 456 29.84 32.02 47.50
CA LYS A 456 30.73 33.17 47.49
C LYS A 456 30.21 34.08 48.61
N ALA A 457 30.89 34.07 49.75
CA ALA A 457 30.64 35.02 50.82
C ALA A 457 30.75 36.43 50.23
N THR A 458 29.62 37.15 50.20
CA THR A 458 29.57 38.56 49.83
C THR A 458 30.31 39.34 50.91
N THR A 459 31.60 39.61 50.69
CA THR A 459 32.33 40.61 51.47
C THR A 459 31.84 41.99 51.04
N THR A 460 31.05 42.60 51.93
CA THR A 460 30.56 43.97 51.85
C THR A 460 31.73 44.94 51.70
N THR A 461 32.04 45.35 50.47
CA THR A 461 32.98 46.43 50.21
C THR A 461 32.17 47.66 49.83
N LYS A 462 32.10 48.59 50.78
CA LYS A 462 31.47 49.91 50.67
C LYS A 462 32.20 50.71 49.59
N ALA A 463 31.62 50.82 48.40
CA ALA A 463 32.09 51.70 47.35
C ALA A 463 31.00 52.72 47.00
N THR A 464 31.26 53.94 47.40
CA THR A 464 30.53 55.16 47.10
C THR A 464 30.52 55.40 45.60
N THR A 465 29.34 55.50 44.97
CA THR A 465 29.25 56.14 43.65
C THR A 465 27.97 56.94 43.48
N THR A 466 28.21 58.23 43.36
CA THR A 466 27.47 59.37 42.82
C THR A 466 26.28 59.05 41.92
N THR A 467 25.15 59.62 42.32
CA THR A 467 23.90 59.79 41.56
C THR A 467 24.13 60.54 40.26
N LYS A 468 23.70 59.96 39.13
CA LYS A 468 23.31 60.73 37.93
C LYS A 468 21.99 60.17 37.41
N ALA A 469 20.97 61.00 37.52
CA ALA A 469 19.62 60.74 37.05
C ALA A 469 19.58 60.72 35.52
N THR A 470 18.86 59.76 34.93
CA THR A 470 18.27 59.94 33.60
C THR A 470 16.95 59.19 33.51
N THR A 471 15.96 59.96 33.10
CA THR A 471 14.51 59.76 33.07
C THR A 471 14.10 58.64 32.10
N ILE A 472 13.22 57.74 32.53
CA ILE A 472 12.52 56.78 31.66
C ILE A 472 11.14 57.35 31.34
N THR A 473 10.92 57.68 30.07
CA THR A 473 9.61 58.07 29.53
C THR A 473 8.90 56.82 29.02
N SER A 474 7.80 56.46 29.67
CA SER A 474 6.91 55.36 29.27
C SER A 474 6.12 55.74 28.02
N SER A 475 6.31 54.99 26.93
CA SER A 475 5.46 55.07 25.72
C SER A 475 4.56 53.85 25.65
N LYS A 476 3.26 54.11 25.78
CA LYS A 476 2.15 53.16 25.71
C LYS A 476 1.82 52.93 24.22
N THR A 477 2.02 51.72 23.71
CA THR A 477 1.68 51.38 22.32
C THR A 477 0.27 50.79 22.26
N THR A 478 -0.61 51.53 21.59
CA THR A 478 -2.02 51.22 21.35
C THR A 478 -2.17 50.31 20.13
N SER A 479 -2.91 49.23 20.29
CA SER A 479 -3.34 48.30 19.24
C SER A 479 -4.30 48.99 18.28
N LYS A 480 -4.07 48.89 16.96
CA LYS A 480 -5.03 49.31 15.93
C LYS A 480 -5.35 48.15 14.99
N ALA A 481 -6.57 47.65 15.10
CA ALA A 481 -7.19 46.72 14.17
C ALA A 481 -7.49 47.44 12.84
N THR A 482 -7.27 46.76 11.72
CA THR A 482 -7.68 47.23 10.40
C THR A 482 -8.67 46.23 9.80
N THR A 483 -9.90 46.69 9.66
CA THR A 483 -11.01 46.06 8.95
C THR A 483 -10.90 46.44 7.47
N SER A 484 -10.96 45.49 6.54
CA SER A 484 -11.12 45.78 5.11
C SER A 484 -12.58 45.55 4.70
N THR A 485 -13.18 46.59 4.12
CA THR A 485 -14.54 46.63 3.62
C THR A 485 -14.56 46.40 2.12
N LYS A 486 -15.71 45.87 1.69
CA LYS A 486 -16.14 45.40 0.37
C LYS A 486 -16.48 46.54 -0.61
N SER A 487 -16.44 46.17 -1.90
CA SER A 487 -17.29 46.61 -3.03
C SER A 487 -17.01 47.93 -3.77
N ALA A 488 -16.65 47.78 -5.06
CA ALA A 488 -17.45 48.22 -6.21
C ALA A 488 -17.24 47.22 -7.35
#